data_AF-A0A950QPM0-F1
#
_entry.id   AF-A0A950QPM0-F1
#
_cell.length_a   1.000
_cell.length_b   1.000
_cell.length_c   1.000
_cell.angle_alpha   90.00
_cell.angle_beta   90.00
_cell.angle_gamma   90.00
#
_symmetry.space_group_name_H-M   'P 1'
#
loop_
_entity.id
_entity.type
_entity.pdbx_description
1 polymer ?
#
loop_
_entity_poly.entity_id
_entity_poly.type
_entity_poly.pdbx_seq_one_letter_code
_entity_poly.pdbx_strand_id
1 'polypeptide(L)'
;MRIFVFGSSITSSYWNGAATYYRGIYRNLAALGHEITFAEPDAYERQQHRDDEDYSYVESLVYSTPGDLQRMYAIASQAELIIKHSGVGVGDAELEFAVARGIQSTARRAFWDVDAPATLARVEADPDPFRSLIPDFD
;
A
#
# COMPACT_ATOMS: atom_id res chain seq x y z
N MET A 1 -7.71 -2.34 -15.40
CA MET A 1 -6.99 -1.10 -15.02
C MET A 1 -5.68 -1.47 -14.36
N ARG A 2 -4.66 -0.60 -14.44
CA ARG A 2 -3.40 -0.73 -13.68
C ARG A 2 -3.56 -0.13 -12.28
N ILE A 3 -3.37 -0.96 -11.26
CA ILE A 3 -3.50 -0.59 -9.84
C ILE A 3 -2.13 -0.77 -9.18
N PHE A 4 -1.60 0.29 -8.59
CA PHE A 4 -0.39 0.21 -7.78
C PHE A 4 -0.74 0.35 -6.31
N VAL A 5 -0.17 -0.49 -5.46
CA VAL A 5 -0.50 -0.56 -4.03
C VAL A 5 0.76 -0.44 -3.21
N PHE A 6 0.74 0.42 -2.18
CA PHE A 6 1.66 0.37 -1.06
C PHE A 6 0.97 -0.31 0.12
N GLY A 7 1.48 -1.46 0.55
CA GLY A 7 0.89 -2.25 1.63
C GLY A 7 1.92 -2.96 2.50
N SER A 8 1.48 -3.49 3.64
CA SER A 8 2.34 -4.13 4.66
C SER A 8 3.04 -5.39 4.15
N SER A 9 2.30 -6.34 3.57
CA SER A 9 2.86 -7.46 2.81
C SER A 9 1.78 -8.31 2.12
N ILE A 10 1.84 -8.49 0.80
CA ILE A 10 0.98 -9.47 0.11
C ILE A 10 1.44 -10.90 0.34
N THR A 11 2.74 -11.11 0.56
CA THR A 11 3.34 -12.46 0.61
C THR A 11 3.42 -13.08 2.01
N SER A 12 3.15 -12.31 3.07
CA SER A 12 3.24 -12.81 4.45
C SER A 12 2.11 -12.29 5.34
N SER A 13 1.47 -13.22 6.06
CA SER A 13 0.50 -12.97 7.11
C SER A 13 1.14 -12.77 8.49
N TYR A 14 2.46 -12.92 8.59
CA TYR A 14 3.22 -12.79 9.85
C TYR A 14 3.13 -11.35 10.39
N TRP A 15 2.54 -11.21 11.58
CA TRP A 15 2.16 -9.92 12.18
C TRP A 15 1.38 -9.02 11.20
N ASN A 16 0.56 -9.63 10.34
CA ASN A 16 -0.14 -8.97 9.25
C ASN A 16 -1.47 -9.68 8.94
N GLY A 17 -2.38 -9.70 9.91
CA GLY A 17 -3.68 -10.39 9.77
C GLY A 17 -4.54 -9.86 8.61
N ALA A 18 -4.29 -8.63 8.16
CA ALA A 18 -4.96 -8.03 7.01
C ALA A 18 -4.61 -8.70 5.66
N ALA A 19 -3.50 -9.44 5.59
CA ALA A 19 -3.06 -10.13 4.38
C ALA A 19 -4.16 -10.95 3.73
N THR A 20 -4.86 -11.76 4.53
CA THR A 20 -5.93 -12.63 4.04
C THR A 20 -7.07 -11.82 3.41
N TYR A 21 -7.42 -10.68 3.99
CA TYR A 21 -8.51 -9.82 3.53
C TYR A 21 -8.22 -9.21 2.16
N TYR A 22 -7.10 -8.51 1.99
CA TYR A 22 -6.82 -7.86 0.70
C TYR A 22 -6.35 -8.85 -0.37
N ARG A 23 -5.80 -10.03 -0.02
CA ARG A 23 -5.56 -11.12 -1.00
C ARG A 23 -6.85 -11.53 -1.71
N GLY A 24 -7.95 -11.69 -0.96
CA GLY A 24 -9.25 -12.02 -1.54
C GLY A 24 -9.71 -10.94 -2.53
N ILE A 25 -9.52 -9.67 -2.19
CA ILE A 25 -9.92 -8.56 -3.06
C ILE A 25 -9.05 -8.49 -4.31
N TYR A 26 -7.72 -8.50 -4.19
CA TYR A 26 -6.84 -8.42 -5.35
C TYR A 26 -6.97 -9.61 -6.29
N ARG A 27 -7.17 -10.83 -5.75
CA ARG A 27 -7.44 -12.01 -6.57
C ARG A 27 -8.68 -11.83 -7.43
N ASN A 28 -9.76 -11.30 -6.86
CA ASN A 28 -10.99 -11.06 -7.60
C ASN A 28 -10.89 -9.86 -8.55
N LEU A 29 -10.15 -8.81 -8.19
CA LEU A 29 -9.85 -7.70 -9.12
C LEU A 29 -9.04 -8.19 -10.32
N ALA A 30 -8.04 -9.05 -10.12
CA ALA A 30 -7.29 -9.65 -11.22
C ALA A 30 -8.20 -10.51 -12.12
N ALA A 31 -9.11 -11.29 -11.53
CA ALA A 31 -10.09 -12.08 -12.28
C ALA A 31 -11.05 -11.20 -13.13
N LEU A 32 -11.25 -9.94 -12.75
CA LEU A 32 -11.99 -8.94 -13.51
C LEU A 32 -11.15 -8.22 -14.58
N GLY A 33 -9.88 -8.61 -14.78
CA GLY A 33 -8.98 -8.04 -15.78
C GLY A 33 -8.21 -6.80 -15.32
N HIS A 34 -8.08 -6.59 -14.00
CA HIS A 34 -7.20 -5.56 -13.46
C HIS A 34 -5.76 -6.10 -13.32
N GLU A 35 -4.78 -5.23 -13.53
CA GLU A 35 -3.37 -5.52 -13.33
C GLU A 35 -2.95 -4.89 -12.00
N ILE A 36 -2.40 -5.68 -11.08
CA ILE A 36 -2.07 -5.22 -9.74
C ILE A 36 -0.57 -5.36 -9.51
N THR A 37 0.07 -4.25 -9.17
CA THR A 37 1.43 -4.23 -8.62
C THR A 37 1.35 -3.90 -7.14
N PHE A 38 1.82 -4.80 -6.29
CA PHE A 38 1.81 -4.64 -4.85
C PHE A 38 3.24 -4.42 -4.35
N ALA A 39 3.53 -3.23 -3.87
CA ALA A 39 4.79 -2.88 -3.23
C ALA A 39 4.71 -3.11 -1.72
N GLU A 40 5.59 -3.97 -1.20
CA GLU A 40 5.75 -4.27 0.22
C GLU A 40 7.17 -3.93 0.72
N PRO A 41 7.32 -3.34 1.92
CA PRO A 41 8.64 -3.08 2.48
C PRO A 41 9.33 -4.37 2.92
N ASP A 42 10.64 -4.44 2.78
CA ASP A 42 11.45 -5.45 3.49
C ASP A 42 11.56 -5.08 4.98
N ALA A 43 10.62 -5.60 5.78
CA ALA A 43 10.50 -5.26 7.19
C ALA A 43 9.88 -6.40 8.02
N TYR A 44 10.12 -6.35 9.34
CA TYR A 44 9.53 -7.25 10.32
C TYR A 44 9.72 -8.75 10.02
N GLU A 45 10.82 -9.09 9.35
CA GLU A 45 11.17 -10.46 8.95
C GLU A 45 10.14 -11.13 8.04
N ARG A 46 9.20 -10.38 7.44
CA ARG A 46 8.10 -10.94 6.64
C ARG A 46 8.58 -11.73 5.43
N GLN A 47 9.70 -11.32 4.84
CA GLN A 47 10.33 -12.07 3.74
C GLN A 47 10.85 -13.45 4.18
N GLN A 48 11.15 -13.65 5.46
CA GLN A 48 11.56 -14.93 6.03
C GLN A 48 10.33 -15.79 6.44
N HIS A 49 9.16 -15.16 6.58
CA HIS A 49 7.90 -15.78 6.99
C HIS A 49 6.83 -15.67 5.89
N ARG A 50 7.21 -15.93 4.63
CA ARG A 50 6.27 -15.94 3.51
C ARG A 50 5.31 -17.12 3.62
N ASP A 51 4.03 -16.89 3.35
CA ASP A 51 3.04 -17.95 3.30
C ASP A 51 3.15 -18.71 1.96
N ASP A 52 2.92 -20.03 2.00
CA ASP A 52 2.87 -20.91 0.83
C ASP A 52 1.50 -20.80 0.14
N GLU A 53 1.37 -19.78 -0.71
CA GLU A 53 0.13 -19.42 -1.42
C GLU A 53 0.43 -19.04 -2.87
N ASP A 54 -0.61 -19.02 -3.69
CA ASP A 54 -0.54 -18.45 -5.05
C ASP A 54 -0.63 -16.93 -4.99
N TYR A 55 0.29 -16.25 -5.68
CA TYR A 55 0.33 -14.79 -5.82
C TYR A 55 0.32 -14.35 -7.29
N SER A 56 0.04 -15.25 -8.24
CA SER A 56 0.06 -14.97 -9.69
C SER A 56 -0.89 -13.85 -10.13
N TYR A 57 -1.85 -13.47 -9.29
CA TYR A 57 -2.79 -12.37 -9.50
C TYR A 57 -2.21 -10.99 -9.16
N VAL A 58 -0.99 -10.90 -8.63
CA VAL A 58 -0.27 -9.65 -8.42
C VAL A 58 1.19 -9.75 -8.89
N GLU A 59 1.76 -8.62 -9.30
CA GLU A 59 3.21 -8.45 -9.29
C GLU A 59 3.63 -7.96 -7.90
N SER A 60 4.38 -8.79 -7.16
CA SER A 60 4.88 -8.43 -5.83
C SER A 60 6.27 -7.78 -5.95
N LEU A 61 6.38 -6.52 -5.51
CA LEU A 61 7.64 -5.78 -5.44
C LEU A 61 8.05 -5.59 -3.99
N VAL A 62 9.23 -6.09 -3.64
CA VAL A 62 9.84 -5.83 -2.33
C VAL A 62 10.76 -4.61 -2.44
N TYR A 63 10.62 -3.66 -1.51
CA TYR A 63 11.44 -2.44 -1.51
C TYR A 63 12.08 -2.18 -0.15
N SER A 64 13.30 -1.63 -0.15
CA SER A 64 13.97 -1.15 1.05
C SER A 64 13.81 0.37 1.21
N THR A 65 13.48 0.83 2.41
CA THR A 65 13.41 2.27 2.71
C THR A 65 14.73 2.78 3.29
N PRO A 66 15.25 3.95 2.85
CA PRO A 66 14.67 4.84 1.83
C PRO A 66 15.09 4.51 0.38
N GLY A 67 16.02 3.57 0.18
CA GLY A 67 16.77 3.40 -1.08
C GLY A 67 15.93 3.14 -2.34
N ASP A 68 14.81 2.42 -2.22
CA ASP A 68 14.01 1.99 -3.37
C ASP A 68 12.74 2.84 -3.60
N LEU A 69 12.43 3.79 -2.71
CA LEU A 69 11.18 4.54 -2.77
C LEU A 69 11.00 5.33 -4.08
N GLN A 70 12.07 5.95 -4.57
CA GLN A 70 12.02 6.68 -5.85
C GLN A 70 11.68 5.76 -7.03
N ARG A 71 12.19 4.53 -7.01
CA ARG A 71 11.83 3.52 -8.02
C ARG A 71 10.36 3.13 -7.90
N MET A 72 9.86 2.93 -6.67
CA MET A 72 8.44 2.61 -6.46
C MET A 72 7.53 3.75 -6.93
N TYR A 73 7.89 5.00 -6.66
CA TYR A 73 7.15 6.19 -7.13
C TYR A 73 7.14 6.28 -8.65
N ALA A 74 8.26 5.99 -9.32
CA ALA A 74 8.34 5.96 -10.76
C ALA A 74 7.40 4.91 -11.37
N ILE A 75 7.34 3.70 -10.79
CA ILE A 75 6.42 2.63 -11.24
C ILE A 75 4.97 3.03 -10.95
N ALA A 76 4.68 3.49 -9.73
CA ALA A 76 3.35 3.93 -9.31
C ALA A 76 2.80 5.05 -10.20
N SER A 77 3.66 5.93 -10.72
CA SER A 77 3.26 7.04 -11.59
C SER A 77 2.54 6.59 -12.87
N GLN A 78 2.78 5.35 -13.32
CA GLN A 78 2.21 4.76 -14.54
C GLN A 78 0.85 4.07 -14.32
N ALA A 79 0.41 3.97 -13.06
CA ALA A 79 -0.86 3.36 -12.70
C ALA A 79 -2.04 4.29 -13.01
N GLU A 80 -3.25 3.72 -13.01
CA GLU A 80 -4.51 4.45 -13.12
C GLU A 80 -5.16 4.68 -11.75
N LEU A 81 -4.75 3.89 -10.76
CA LEU A 81 -5.12 3.99 -9.35
C LEU A 81 -3.90 3.69 -8.48
N ILE A 82 -3.57 4.58 -7.55
CA ILE A 82 -2.55 4.38 -6.52
C ILE A 82 -3.26 4.23 -5.19
N ILE A 83 -3.02 3.12 -4.51
CA ILE A 83 -3.60 2.79 -3.21
C ILE A 83 -2.51 2.83 -2.15
N LYS A 84 -2.77 3.52 -1.04
CA LYS A 84 -1.98 3.41 0.19
C LYS A 84 -2.80 2.71 1.26
N HIS A 85 -2.37 1.54 1.72
CA HIS A 85 -2.98 0.90 2.89
C HIS A 85 -2.59 1.64 4.17
N SER A 86 -3.50 1.76 5.14
CA SER A 86 -3.10 2.18 6.49
C SER A 86 -2.17 1.16 7.14
N GLY A 87 -1.29 1.63 8.04
CA GLY A 87 -0.42 0.76 8.83
C GLY A 87 0.53 -0.14 8.04
N VAL A 88 1.23 0.41 7.03
CA VAL A 88 2.31 -0.34 6.34
C VAL A 88 3.41 -0.73 7.35
N GLY A 89 3.62 0.12 8.37
CA GLY A 89 4.56 -0.07 9.48
C GLY A 89 5.93 0.56 9.22
N VAL A 90 6.24 0.91 7.97
CA VAL A 90 7.51 1.54 7.59
C VAL A 90 7.24 2.74 6.71
N GLY A 91 7.67 3.92 7.17
CA GLY A 91 7.56 5.16 6.40
C GLY A 91 6.13 5.61 6.13
N ASP A 92 5.15 5.25 6.98
CA ASP A 92 3.72 5.54 6.74
C ASP A 92 3.46 7.02 6.39
N ALA A 93 4.02 7.96 7.15
CA ALA A 93 3.85 9.39 6.89
C ALA A 93 4.50 9.83 5.55
N GLU A 94 5.64 9.23 5.18
CA GLU A 94 6.30 9.50 3.89
C GLU A 94 5.45 8.96 2.73
N LEU A 95 4.94 7.73 2.84
CA LEU A 95 4.09 7.11 1.83
C LEU A 95 2.75 7.82 1.70
N GLU A 96 2.16 8.26 2.82
CA GLU A 96 0.94 9.07 2.83
C GLU A 96 1.14 10.38 2.07
N PHE A 97 2.22 11.10 2.37
CA PHE A 97 2.57 12.32 1.63
C PHE A 97 2.88 12.04 0.15
N ALA A 98 3.65 10.99 -0.13
CA ALA A 98 4.05 10.63 -1.48
C ALA A 98 2.83 10.30 -2.34
N VAL A 99 1.91 9.46 -1.86
CA VAL A 99 0.70 9.11 -2.60
C VAL A 99 -0.22 10.31 -2.75
N ALA A 100 -0.42 11.11 -1.69
CA ALA A 100 -1.30 12.28 -1.72
C ALA A 100 -0.77 13.41 -2.62
N ARG A 101 0.54 13.67 -2.63
CA ARG A 101 1.11 14.89 -3.24
C ARG A 101 2.45 14.69 -3.95
N GLY A 102 3.26 13.71 -3.54
CA GLY A 102 4.63 13.54 -4.05
C GLY A 102 4.74 12.88 -5.43
N ILE A 103 3.91 11.85 -5.70
CA ILE A 103 3.94 11.11 -6.96
C ILE A 103 3.24 11.93 -8.04
N GLN A 104 4.02 12.34 -9.06
CA GLN A 104 3.52 13.05 -10.23
C GLN A 104 2.78 12.07 -11.14
N SER A 105 1.45 12.04 -11.02
CA SER A 105 0.57 11.15 -11.79
C SER A 105 -0.83 11.74 -11.92
N THR A 106 -1.54 11.35 -12.97
CA THR A 106 -2.98 11.61 -13.13
C THR A 106 -3.86 10.48 -12.56
N ALA A 107 -3.24 9.49 -11.89
CA ALA A 107 -3.94 8.39 -11.25
C ALA A 107 -4.91 8.88 -10.18
N ARG A 108 -6.01 8.13 -10.00
CA ARG A 108 -6.83 8.24 -8.79
C ARG A 108 -6.03 7.80 -7.57
N ARG A 109 -6.35 8.35 -6.40
CA ARG A 109 -5.60 8.11 -5.15
C ARG A 109 -6.55 7.62 -4.08
N ALA A 110 -6.33 6.41 -3.58
CA ALA A 110 -7.12 5.86 -2.51
C ALA A 110 -6.27 5.63 -1.26
N PHE A 111 -6.76 6.12 -0.12
CA PHE A 111 -6.30 5.64 1.17
C PHE A 111 -7.22 4.50 1.60
N TRP A 112 -6.71 3.28 1.58
CA TRP A 112 -7.46 2.12 2.03
C TRP A 112 -7.15 1.88 3.51
N ASP A 113 -8.08 2.30 4.35
CA ASP A 113 -7.94 2.09 5.78
C ASP A 113 -8.23 0.65 6.17
N VAL A 114 -7.21 -0.05 6.65
CA VAL A 114 -7.26 -1.43 7.12
C VAL A 114 -7.56 -1.49 8.62
N ASP A 115 -7.25 -0.42 9.38
CA ASP A 115 -7.48 -0.28 10.82
C ASP A 115 -8.03 1.11 11.14
N ALA A 116 -9.33 1.29 10.88
CA ALA A 116 -10.00 2.57 11.08
C ALA A 116 -9.94 3.09 12.53
N PRO A 117 -10.08 2.26 13.59
CA PRO A 117 -9.88 2.72 14.96
C PRO A 117 -8.49 3.34 15.19
N ALA A 118 -7.42 2.71 14.70
CA ALA A 118 -6.07 3.26 14.84
C ALA A 118 -5.86 4.54 14.04
N THR A 119 -6.34 4.57 12.78
CA THR A 119 -6.25 5.75 11.92
C THR A 119 -7.03 6.93 12.50
N LEU A 120 -8.24 6.70 13.02
CA LEU A 120 -9.06 7.76 13.60
C LEU A 120 -8.41 8.30 14.88
N ALA A 121 -7.95 7.41 15.77
CA ALA A 121 -7.28 7.80 17.01
C ALA A 121 -6.05 8.68 16.77
N ARG A 122 -5.22 8.38 15.75
CA ARG A 122 -4.08 9.25 15.41
C ARG A 122 -4.52 10.58 14.80
N VAL A 123 -5.52 10.58 13.91
CA VAL A 123 -5.98 11.80 13.23
C VAL A 123 -6.67 12.78 14.18
N GLU A 124 -7.35 12.25 15.21
CA GLU A 124 -7.95 13.05 16.28
C GLU A 124 -6.90 13.60 17.27
N ALA A 125 -5.75 12.94 17.41
CA ALA A 125 -4.62 13.44 18.18
C ALA A 125 -3.89 14.56 17.41
N ASP A 126 -3.95 15.79 17.91
CA ASP A 126 -3.31 16.95 17.29
C ASP A 126 -1.87 17.12 17.82
N PRO A 127 -0.82 17.22 16.96
CA PRO A 127 -0.83 17.27 15.49
C PRO A 127 -0.46 15.95 14.79
N ASP A 128 -1.34 15.46 13.89
CA ASP A 128 -1.06 14.37 12.95
C ASP A 128 -1.00 14.90 11.48
N PRO A 129 0.13 14.72 10.76
CA PRO A 129 0.30 15.22 9.40
C PRO A 129 -0.69 14.64 8.38
N PHE A 130 -1.15 13.39 8.58
CA PHE A 130 -2.07 12.72 7.67
C PHE A 130 -3.41 13.43 7.60
N ARG A 131 -3.85 14.06 8.69
CA ARG A 131 -5.09 14.83 8.73
C ARG A 131 -5.19 15.86 7.60
N SER A 132 -4.07 16.51 7.27
CA SER A 132 -4.02 17.52 6.19
C SER A 132 -4.01 16.93 4.78
N LEU A 133 -3.76 15.63 4.65
CA LEU A 133 -3.66 14.89 3.39
C LEU A 133 -4.97 14.19 3.02
N ILE A 134 -5.87 13.94 3.98
CA ILE A 134 -7.15 13.24 3.75
C ILE A 134 -7.93 13.81 2.54
N PRO A 135 -8.06 15.14 2.34
CA PRO A 135 -8.78 15.69 1.19
C PRO A 135 -8.12 15.45 -0.18
N ASP A 136 -6.87 14.97 -0.24
CA ASP A 136 -6.15 14.69 -1.48
C ASP A 136 -6.33 13.23 -1.97
N PHE A 137 -7.07 12.42 -1.22
CA PHE A 137 -7.52 11.10 -1.64
C PHE A 137 -8.97 11.19 -2.16
N ASP A 138 -9.29 10.40 -3.18
CA ASP A 138 -10.60 10.34 -3.85
C ASP A 138 -11.67 9.58 -3.05
#